data_AF-A0A085MJP9-F1
#
_entry.id   AF-A0A085MJP9-F1
#
_cell.length_a   1.000
_cell.length_b   1.000
_cell.length_c   1.000
_cell.angle_alpha   90.00
_cell.angle_beta   90.00
_cell.angle_gamma   90.00
#
_symmetry.space_group_name_H-M   'P 1'
#
loop_
_entity.id
_entity.type
_entity.pdbx_description
1 polymer ?
#
loop_
_entity_poly.entity_id
_entity_poly.type
_entity_poly.pdbx_seq_one_letter_code
_entity_poly.pdbx_strand_id
1 'polypeptide(L)'
;MFQLCLFFLVVLLGAAEVRTQADKDIVKYSSFDIAANAIHRRNLKNSDPFYWRVTEALEVLLSSDKARLIKVTAKETTCSGGRTVSPTYVYTSACPLLPNARKFNCFVYYDTENQAIPQVSSACLLYTEIMDKMARIVLKE
;
A
#
# COMPACT_ATOMS: atom_id res chain seq x y z
N MET A 1 -52.25 11.22 45.14
CA MET A 1 -51.93 11.32 43.69
C MET A 1 -51.64 9.92 43.19
N PHE A 2 -52.31 9.53 42.11
CA PHE A 2 -52.56 8.15 41.70
C PHE A 2 -51.33 7.42 41.14
N GLN A 3 -51.24 6.18 41.61
CA GLN A 3 -50.64 5.00 41.00
C GLN A 3 -51.04 4.82 39.52
N LEU A 4 -50.06 4.58 38.65
CA LEU A 4 -50.23 3.97 37.31
C LEU A 4 -49.07 2.98 37.12
N CYS A 5 -49.37 1.67 37.17
CA CYS A 5 -49.63 0.79 36.02
C CYS A 5 -48.34 0.40 35.29
N LEU A 6 -47.85 -0.81 35.55
CA LEU A 6 -48.14 -2.06 34.82
C LEU A 6 -46.96 -2.37 33.88
N PHE A 7 -46.18 -3.38 34.25
CA PHE A 7 -46.07 -4.64 33.49
C PHE A 7 -45.94 -4.45 31.98
N PHE A 8 -44.74 -4.66 31.44
CA PHE A 8 -44.56 -5.56 30.29
C PHE A 8 -43.19 -6.23 30.37
N LEU A 9 -43.23 -7.47 30.83
CA LEU A 9 -42.19 -8.47 30.67
C LEU A 9 -42.56 -9.25 29.39
N VAL A 10 -41.81 -9.03 28.31
CA VAL A 10 -41.74 -9.90 27.12
C VAL A 10 -40.24 -10.05 26.85
N VAL A 11 -39.59 -11.04 27.45
CA VAL A 11 -39.35 -12.40 26.91
C VAL A 11 -38.74 -12.39 25.51
N LEU A 12 -37.41 -12.55 25.52
CA LEU A 12 -36.53 -13.37 24.67
C LEU A 12 -36.87 -13.64 23.18
N LEU A 13 -35.78 -13.71 22.42
CA LEU A 13 -35.57 -14.30 21.09
C LEU A 13 -35.68 -13.37 19.87
N GLY A 14 -34.51 -12.82 19.56
CA GLY A 14 -34.01 -12.60 18.21
C GLY A 14 -32.56 -12.17 18.38
N ALA A 15 -31.58 -13.07 18.44
CA ALA A 15 -30.97 -13.66 17.24
C ALA A 15 -30.78 -12.64 16.09
N ALA A 16 -30.48 -11.40 16.44
CA ALA A 16 -29.66 -10.53 15.64
C ALA A 16 -28.36 -10.32 16.44
N GLU A 17 -27.62 -11.41 16.64
CA GLU A 17 -26.17 -11.28 16.47
C GLU A 17 -26.03 -10.75 15.05
N VAL A 18 -25.97 -9.41 14.96
CA VAL A 18 -25.57 -8.72 13.76
C VAL A 18 -24.18 -9.27 13.50
N ARG A 19 -24.12 -10.30 12.65
CA ARG A 19 -22.91 -10.88 12.07
C ARG A 19 -22.19 -9.76 11.33
N THR A 20 -21.51 -8.91 12.09
CA THR A 20 -20.63 -7.85 11.61
C THR A 20 -19.38 -7.81 12.47
N GLN A 21 -18.90 -9.01 12.82
CA GLN A 21 -17.58 -9.19 13.42
C GLN A 21 -16.86 -10.40 12.78
N ALA A 22 -17.33 -10.90 11.63
CA ALA A 22 -16.61 -11.87 10.81
C ALA A 22 -15.89 -11.21 9.61
N ASP A 23 -16.04 -9.89 9.42
CA ASP A 23 -15.43 -9.11 8.32
C ASP A 23 -14.58 -7.93 8.81
N LYS A 24 -14.33 -7.86 10.12
CA LYS A 24 -13.40 -6.89 10.70
C LYS A 24 -12.11 -7.62 11.05
N ASP A 25 -11.01 -7.14 10.46
CA ASP A 25 -9.62 -7.25 10.95
C ASP A 25 -8.60 -8.06 10.15
N ILE A 26 -8.74 -8.17 8.81
CA ILE A 26 -7.60 -8.48 7.91
C ILE A 26 -7.71 -7.65 6.62
N VAL A 27 -7.34 -6.36 6.65
CA VAL A 27 -6.62 -5.57 5.62
C VAL A 27 -6.65 -4.11 6.12
N LYS A 28 -5.75 -3.75 7.03
CA LYS A 28 -5.71 -2.38 7.59
C LYS A 28 -5.23 -1.32 6.58
N TYR A 29 -4.58 -1.73 5.49
CA TYR A 29 -3.96 -0.83 4.50
C TYR A 29 -4.12 -1.38 3.08
N SER A 30 -4.47 -0.50 2.13
CA SER A 30 -4.54 -0.90 0.71
C SER A 30 -3.15 -1.23 0.15
N SER A 31 -3.09 -1.94 -0.98
CA SER A 31 -1.82 -2.22 -1.66
C SER A 31 -1.09 -0.92 -2.03
N PHE A 32 -1.85 0.13 -2.34
CA PHE A 32 -1.32 1.44 -2.64
C PHE A 32 -0.71 2.11 -1.42
N ASP A 33 -1.37 2.05 -0.25
CA ASP A 33 -0.83 2.66 0.99
C ASP A 33 0.48 2.00 1.42
N ILE A 34 0.52 0.67 1.35
CA ILE A 34 1.72 -0.11 1.65
C ILE A 34 2.84 0.25 0.68
N ALA A 35 2.56 0.27 -0.63
CA ALA A 35 3.52 0.64 -1.65
C ALA A 35 4.01 2.09 -1.50
N ALA A 36 3.11 3.04 -1.26
CA ALA A 36 3.43 4.44 -1.10
C ALA A 36 4.39 4.65 0.09
N ASN A 37 4.12 4.02 1.22
CA ASN A 37 5.00 4.09 2.38
C ASN A 37 6.35 3.40 2.13
N ALA A 38 6.37 2.25 1.45
CA ALA A 38 7.59 1.54 1.09
C ALA A 38 8.52 2.40 0.21
N ILE A 39 7.96 2.98 -0.85
CA ILE A 39 8.69 3.84 -1.78
C ILE A 39 9.12 5.13 -1.08
N HIS A 40 8.28 5.69 -0.21
CA HIS A 40 8.67 6.86 0.57
C HIS A 40 9.89 6.57 1.46
N ARG A 41 9.91 5.44 2.19
CA ARG A 41 11.07 5.01 2.98
C ARG A 41 12.32 4.81 2.13
N ARG A 42 12.15 4.24 0.94
CA ARG A 42 13.24 4.11 -0.04
C ARG A 42 13.79 5.49 -0.42
N ASN A 43 12.93 6.46 -0.73
CA ASN A 43 13.35 7.83 -1.06
C ASN A 43 14.14 8.48 0.09
N LEU A 44 13.76 8.22 1.36
CA LEU A 44 14.49 8.74 2.52
C LEU A 44 15.84 8.04 2.74
N LYS A 45 15.95 6.76 2.36
CA LYS A 45 17.16 5.96 2.55
C LYS A 45 18.19 6.17 1.43
N ASN A 46 17.72 6.39 0.20
CA ASN A 46 18.57 6.51 -0.97
C ASN A 46 18.76 7.97 -1.35
N SER A 47 19.97 8.33 -1.77
CA SER A 47 20.29 9.69 -2.23
C SER A 47 19.90 9.93 -3.69
N ASP A 48 18.67 9.56 -4.05
CA ASP A 48 18.13 9.87 -5.38
C ASP A 48 17.89 11.38 -5.52
N PRO A 49 18.11 11.98 -6.70
CA PRO A 49 17.95 13.42 -6.89
C PRO A 49 16.51 13.87 -6.71
N PHE A 50 15.55 13.00 -7.01
CA PHE A 50 14.12 13.27 -6.97
C PHE A 50 13.36 12.19 -6.21
N TYR A 51 12.28 12.57 -5.54
CA TYR A 51 11.36 11.62 -4.92
C TYR A 51 10.67 10.78 -5.99
N TRP A 52 10.47 9.51 -5.68
CA TRP A 52 9.63 8.62 -6.47
C TRP A 52 8.23 8.57 -5.87
N ARG A 53 7.22 8.55 -6.74
CA ARG A 53 5.81 8.42 -6.37
C ARG A 53 5.22 7.16 -7.00
N VAL A 54 4.46 6.39 -6.22
CA VAL A 54 3.70 5.26 -6.75
C VAL A 54 2.62 5.77 -7.72
N THR A 55 2.56 5.16 -8.90
CA THR A 55 1.49 5.40 -9.88
C THR A 55 0.58 4.18 -10.04
N GLU A 56 1.05 3.01 -9.64
CA GLU A 56 0.31 1.75 -9.74
C GLU A 56 0.80 0.79 -8.66
N ALA A 57 -0.13 0.05 -8.04
CA ALA A 57 0.18 -0.99 -7.08
C ALA A 57 -0.78 -2.17 -7.32
N LEU A 58 -0.22 -3.31 -7.74
CA LEU A 58 -0.96 -4.53 -8.05
C LEU A 58 -0.53 -5.62 -7.08
N GLU A 59 -1.49 -6.23 -6.40
CA GLU A 59 -1.21 -7.39 -5.56
C GLU A 59 -0.93 -8.62 -6.42
N VAL A 60 0.14 -9.34 -6.07
CA VAL A 60 0.49 -10.63 -6.63
C VAL A 60 -0.09 -11.68 -5.71
N LEU A 61 -0.88 -12.60 -6.26
CA LEU A 61 -1.48 -13.70 -5.51
C LEU A 61 -0.37 -14.54 -4.86
N LEU A 62 -0.40 -14.62 -3.53
CA LEU A 62 0.41 -15.54 -2.75
C LEU A 62 -0.46 -16.69 -2.25
N SER A 63 0.14 -17.84 -2.01
CA SER A 63 -0.54 -18.99 -1.40
C SER A 63 -0.83 -18.81 0.09
N SER A 64 -0.40 -17.71 0.70
CA SER A 64 -0.54 -17.42 2.13
C SER A 64 -1.14 -16.02 2.34
N ASP A 65 -2.01 -15.91 3.34
CA ASP A 65 -2.63 -14.68 3.86
C ASP A 65 -1.73 -13.88 4.82
N LYS A 66 -0.64 -14.50 5.27
CA LYS A 66 0.36 -13.92 6.20
C LYS A 66 1.29 -12.90 5.55
N ALA A 67 1.24 -12.80 4.23
CA ALA A 67 2.07 -11.90 3.48
C ALA A 67 1.34 -11.38 2.25
N ARG A 68 1.76 -10.21 1.80
CA ARG A 68 1.32 -9.61 0.54
C ARG A 68 2.55 -9.24 -0.25
N LEU A 69 2.60 -9.71 -1.50
CA LEU A 69 3.60 -9.28 -2.47
C LEU A 69 2.92 -8.32 -3.44
N ILE A 70 3.46 -7.11 -3.56
CA ILE A 70 2.85 -6.05 -4.35
C ILE A 70 3.83 -5.64 -5.44
N LYS A 71 3.41 -5.76 -6.70
CA LYS A 71 4.09 -5.18 -7.84
C LYS A 71 3.74 -3.70 -7.91
N VAL A 72 4.77 -2.86 -7.93
CA VAL A 72 4.63 -1.41 -7.83
C VAL A 72 5.25 -0.76 -9.05
N THR A 73 4.52 0.14 -9.69
CA THR A 73 5.10 1.11 -10.63
C THR A 73 5.29 2.42 -9.90
N ALA A 74 6.52 2.96 -9.92
CA ALA A 74 6.84 4.28 -9.41
C ALA A 74 7.44 5.17 -10.50
N LYS A 75 7.26 6.49 -10.37
CA LYS A 75 7.81 7.50 -11.28
C LYS A 75 8.42 8.65 -10.52
N GLU A 76 9.42 9.30 -11.09
CA GLU A 76 10.03 10.50 -10.50
C GLU A 76 9.07 11.69 -10.44
N THR A 77 9.20 12.46 -9.37
CA THR A 77 8.55 13.75 -9.18
C THR A 77 9.53 14.89 -9.34
N THR A 78 9.03 16.11 -9.27
CA THR A 78 9.84 17.33 -9.23
C THR A 78 10.42 17.63 -7.84
N CYS A 79 9.99 16.92 -6.79
CA CYS A 79 10.50 17.14 -5.43
C CYS A 79 11.91 16.59 -5.28
N SER A 80 12.83 17.42 -4.78
CA SER A 80 14.22 17.03 -4.55
C SER A 80 14.39 16.05 -3.38
N GLY A 81 15.16 14.97 -3.56
CA GLY A 81 15.44 13.96 -2.53
C GLY A 81 16.28 14.45 -1.33
N GLY A 82 16.84 15.65 -1.39
CA GLY A 82 17.63 16.25 -0.30
C GLY A 82 16.83 16.93 0.82
N ARG A 83 15.50 16.96 0.72
CA ARG A 83 14.61 17.49 1.76
C ARG A 83 13.64 16.42 2.21
N THR A 84 13.52 16.22 3.51
CA THR A 84 12.49 15.34 4.06
C THR A 84 11.12 16.00 3.89
N VAL A 85 10.24 15.34 3.14
CA VAL A 85 8.83 15.73 3.00
C VAL A 85 7.94 14.60 3.51
N SER A 86 6.68 14.87 3.86
CA SER A 86 5.77 13.80 4.25
C SER A 86 5.43 12.89 3.05
N PRO A 87 5.02 11.63 3.29
CA PRO A 87 4.51 10.78 2.22
C PRO A 87 3.38 11.45 1.45
N THR A 88 2.46 12.11 2.15
CA THR A 88 1.31 12.80 1.55
C THR A 88 1.72 13.96 0.64
N TYR A 89 2.76 14.71 0.99
CA TYR A 89 3.25 15.84 0.20
C TYR A 89 3.68 15.42 -1.22
N VAL A 90 4.29 14.24 -1.34
CA VAL A 90 4.74 13.66 -2.63
C VAL A 90 3.57 13.43 -3.61
N TYR A 91 2.34 13.32 -3.10
CA TYR A 91 1.13 13.11 -3.92
C TYR A 91 0.34 14.40 -4.20
N THR A 92 0.80 15.55 -3.70
CA THR A 92 0.13 16.84 -3.94
C THR A 92 0.50 17.44 -5.29
N SER A 93 -0.26 18.45 -5.72
CA SER A 93 0.04 19.24 -6.92
C SER A 93 1.33 20.06 -6.81
N ALA A 94 1.88 20.25 -5.60
CA ALA A 94 3.19 20.87 -5.39
C ALA A 94 4.35 19.92 -5.72
N CYS A 95 4.08 18.62 -5.86
CA CYS A 95 5.05 17.59 -6.19
C CYS A 95 4.64 16.79 -7.43
N PRO A 96 4.44 17.46 -8.59
CA PRO A 96 4.01 16.77 -9.80
C PRO A 96 5.06 15.77 -10.28
N LEU A 97 4.62 14.79 -11.07
CA LEU A 97 5.52 13.92 -11.83
C LEU A 97 6.35 14.76 -12.79
N LEU A 98 7.62 14.40 -13.00
CA LEU A 98 8.44 15.04 -14.02
C LEU A 98 7.83 14.80 -15.42
N PRO A 99 7.87 15.78 -16.33
CA PRO A 99 7.71 15.52 -17.74
C PRO A 99 8.75 14.47 -18.17
N ASN A 100 8.30 13.34 -18.74
CA ASN A 100 9.15 12.19 -19.06
C ASN A 100 9.82 11.53 -17.85
N ALA A 101 9.16 11.53 -16.69
CA ALA A 101 9.65 10.88 -15.47
C ALA A 101 10.14 9.45 -15.72
N ARG A 102 11.34 9.13 -15.21
CA ARG A 102 11.84 7.75 -15.23
C ARG A 102 10.87 6.85 -14.49
N LYS A 103 10.62 5.68 -15.08
CA LYS A 103 9.72 4.65 -14.56
C LYS A 103 10.54 3.55 -13.89
N PHE A 104 10.13 3.19 -12.68
CA PHE A 104 10.71 2.11 -11.91
C PHE A 104 9.65 1.06 -11.65
N ASN A 105 10.02 -0.21 -11.76
CA ASN A 105 9.20 -1.29 -11.24
C ASN A 105 9.84 -1.80 -9.95
N CYS A 106 9.01 -1.94 -8.93
CA CYS A 106 9.42 -2.47 -7.65
C CYS A 106 8.54 -3.66 -7.24
N PHE A 107 9.10 -4.52 -6.40
CA PHE A 107 8.35 -5.49 -5.63
C PHE A 107 8.42 -5.11 -4.16
N VAL A 108 7.27 -5.10 -3.51
CA VAL A 108 7.09 -4.74 -2.13
C VAL A 108 6.54 -5.94 -1.38
N TYR A 109 7.27 -6.40 -0.37
CA TYR A 109 6.82 -7.47 0.53
C TYR A 109 6.30 -6.85 1.82
N TYR A 110 5.08 -7.24 2.21
CA TYR A 110 4.43 -6.81 3.43
C TYR A 110 3.95 -8.01 4.23
N ASP A 111 4.51 -8.17 5.43
CA ASP A 111 4.08 -9.13 6.43
C ASP A 111 2.80 -8.62 7.10
N THR A 112 1.72 -9.39 7.02
CA THR A 112 0.41 -9.01 7.57
C THR A 112 0.27 -9.36 9.06
N GLU A 113 1.09 -10.27 9.58
CA GLU A 113 1.04 -10.70 10.99
C GLU A 113 1.52 -9.59 11.92
N ASN A 114 2.48 -8.78 11.46
CA ASN A 114 3.10 -7.72 12.27
C ASN A 114 2.36 -6.38 12.25
N GLN A 115 1.19 -6.28 11.57
CA GLN A 115 0.21 -5.17 11.47
C GLN A 115 0.72 -3.73 11.25
N ALA A 116 2.02 -3.53 11.24
CA ALA A 116 2.66 -2.24 11.19
C ALA A 116 3.38 -2.13 9.85
N ILE A 117 3.11 -1.03 9.13
CA ILE A 117 3.84 -0.66 7.91
C ILE A 117 5.37 -0.46 8.08
N PRO A 118 5.99 -0.50 9.29
CA PRO A 118 7.44 -0.49 9.41
C PRO A 118 8.21 -1.65 8.80
N GLN A 119 7.59 -2.82 8.61
CA GLN A 119 8.30 -4.02 8.14
C GLN A 119 8.12 -4.28 6.64
N VAL A 120 8.17 -3.20 5.85
CA VAL A 120 8.09 -3.31 4.40
C VAL A 120 9.48 -3.33 3.79
N SER A 121 9.78 -4.37 3.01
CA SER A 121 10.97 -4.38 2.15
C SER A 121 10.58 -4.06 0.71
N SER A 122 11.49 -3.43 -0.03
CA SER A 122 11.29 -3.14 -1.45
C SER A 122 12.55 -3.44 -2.25
N ALA A 123 12.35 -4.05 -3.42
CA ALA A 123 13.39 -4.24 -4.43
C ALA A 123 12.93 -3.54 -5.70
N CYS A 124 13.74 -2.60 -6.20
CA CYS A 124 13.39 -1.74 -7.34
C CYS A 124 14.45 -1.83 -8.42
N LEU A 125 14.00 -1.85 -9.68
CA LEU A 125 14.86 -1.74 -10.87
C LEU A 125 14.27 -0.71 -11.83
N LEU A 126 15.13 -0.09 -12.63
CA LEU A 126 14.67 0.81 -13.69
C LEU A 126 13.91 -0.02 -14.74
N TYR A 127 12.80 0.52 -15.27
CA TYR A 127 11.96 -0.19 -16.24
C TYR A 127 12.77 -0.70 -17.44
N THR A 128 13.69 0.13 -17.97
CA THR A 128 14.55 -0.23 -19.10
C THR A 128 15.49 -1.39 -18.77
N GLU A 129 16.04 -1.44 -17.56
CA GLU A 129 16.91 -2.55 -17.13
C GLU A 129 16.16 -3.89 -17.09
N ILE A 130 14.89 -3.87 -16.69
CA ILE A 130 14.05 -5.08 -16.70
C ILE A 130 13.79 -5.50 -18.14
N MET A 131 13.39 -4.57 -19.00
CA MET A 131 13.10 -4.86 -20.41
C MET A 131 14.33 -5.39 -21.14
N ASP A 132 15.51 -4.82 -20.89
CA ASP A 132 16.76 -5.29 -21.47
C ASP A 132 17.12 -6.70 -21.00
N LYS A 133 16.93 -7.00 -19.71
CA LYS A 133 17.13 -8.36 -19.17
C LYS A 133 16.15 -9.36 -19.77
N MET A 134 14.87 -9.00 -19.88
CA MET A 134 13.84 -9.85 -20.48
C MET A 134 14.10 -10.08 -21.97
N ALA A 135 14.41 -9.02 -22.73
CA ALA A 135 14.75 -9.13 -24.15
C ALA A 135 15.94 -10.08 -24.37
N ARG A 136 16.97 -10.00 -23.52
CA ARG A 136 18.11 -10.94 -23.59
C ARG A 136 17.74 -12.38 -23.29
N ILE A 137 16.73 -12.63 -22.45
CA ILE A 137 16.27 -14.00 -22.16
C ILE A 137 15.47 -14.53 -23.35
N VAL A 138 14.48 -13.76 -23.80
CA VAL A 138 13.58 -14.14 -24.90
C VAL A 138 14.32 -14.32 -26.23
N LEU A 139 15.36 -13.53 -26.48
CA LEU A 139 16.17 -13.63 -27.71
C LEU A 139 17.33 -14.64 -27.60
N LYS A 140 17.53 -15.27 -26.44
CA LYS A 140 18.51 -16.36 -26.24
C LYS A 140 17.85 -17.74 -26.22
N GLU A 141 16.53 -17.79 -26.30
CA GLU A 141 15.74 -18.95 -26.70
C GLU A 141 15.36 -18.83 -28.18
#